data_AF-A0ABC8YCV0-F1
#
_entry.id   AF-A0ABC8YCV0-F1
#
_cell.length_a   1.000
_cell.length_b   1.000
_cell.length_c   1.000
_cell.angle_alpha   90.00
_cell.angle_beta   90.00
_cell.angle_gamma   90.00
#
_symmetry.space_group_name_H-M   'P 1'
#
loop_
_entity.id
_entity.type
_entity.pdbx_description
1 polymer ?
#
loop_
_entity_poly.entity_id
_entity_poly.type
_entity_poly.pdbx_seq_one_letter_code
_entity_poly.pdbx_strand_id
1 'polypeptide(L)'
;MAGQSPLRRWKPFFSAFGLVDAAIEAADPALRRDAIRSARGEVVELLCGVPAAGDGRKAEELCVALDGLMAESLLTLLAVPAEKVPSVLTSSADLPKAVGALRLHHQSARVRGLARDVTRGWTAAVEDDVARAKERFDAVHGVDKPAPKLDAKRGSAEVEEKKMEAPEASRRSSLDVKKRERPEEKERMEATKRKLREGYREAEEAKRQRKIQVIAAPKMVDQRRRMMHPILRERSRARCGTSTAVVRRSLVSSFNRV
;
A
#
# COMPACT_ATOMS: atom_id res chain seq x y z
N MET A 1 23.66 27.36 13.83
CA MET A 1 22.99 26.70 12.69
C MET A 1 23.28 25.21 12.78
N ALA A 2 22.32 24.39 13.17
CA ALA A 2 22.52 22.94 13.21
C ALA A 2 22.74 22.44 11.77
N GLY A 3 23.89 21.80 11.52
CA GLY A 3 24.27 21.29 10.20
C GLY A 3 23.15 20.47 9.59
N GLN A 4 22.90 20.68 8.30
CA GLN A 4 21.92 19.86 7.61
C GLN A 4 22.46 18.41 7.54
N SER A 5 21.67 17.38 7.92
CA SER A 5 22.14 16.00 7.81
C SER A 5 22.46 15.69 6.34
N PRO A 6 23.58 15.02 6.04
CA PRO A 6 23.98 14.75 4.66
C PRO A 6 22.94 13.93 3.87
N LEU A 7 22.05 13.21 4.57
CA LEU A 7 20.99 12.38 3.99
C LEU A 7 19.60 13.05 3.91
N ARG A 8 19.46 14.37 4.11
CA ARG A 8 18.11 15.01 4.16
C ARG A 8 17.27 14.73 2.91
N ARG A 9 17.88 14.76 1.72
CA ARG A 9 17.20 14.50 0.44
C ARG A 9 16.63 13.09 0.36
N TRP A 10 17.42 12.11 0.81
CA TRP A 10 17.14 10.69 0.60
C TRP A 10 16.37 10.03 1.74
N LYS A 11 16.38 10.62 2.95
CA LYS A 11 15.74 10.05 4.14
C LYS A 11 14.27 9.61 3.92
N PRO A 12 13.41 10.36 3.22
CA PRO A 12 12.01 9.94 2.98
C PRO A 12 11.87 8.78 1.98
N PHE A 13 12.88 8.54 1.15
CA PHE A 13 12.81 7.61 0.01
C PHE A 13 13.69 6.38 0.19
N PHE A 14 14.43 6.27 1.29
CA PHE A 14 15.44 5.23 1.48
C PHE A 14 14.87 3.81 1.41
N SER A 15 13.64 3.61 1.88
CA SER A 15 12.94 2.32 1.77
C SER A 15 12.64 1.91 0.32
N ALA A 16 12.51 2.88 -0.60
CA ALA A 16 12.22 2.62 -2.00
C ALA A 16 13.32 1.80 -2.67
N PHE A 17 14.58 1.97 -2.25
CA PHE A 17 15.69 1.20 -2.78
C PHE A 17 15.51 -0.30 -2.58
N GLY A 18 15.20 -0.73 -1.35
CA GLY A 18 14.98 -2.14 -1.05
C GLY A 18 13.75 -2.70 -1.76
N LEU A 19 12.68 -1.91 -1.84
CA LEU A 19 11.45 -2.30 -2.54
C LEU A 19 11.68 -2.49 -4.04
N VAL A 20 12.37 -1.55 -4.69
CA VAL A 20 12.68 -1.64 -6.13
C VAL A 20 13.63 -2.81 -6.42
N ASP A 21 14.68 -2.99 -5.60
CA ASP A 21 15.61 -4.11 -5.77
C ASP A 21 14.89 -5.47 -5.64
N ALA A 22 14.04 -5.64 -4.61
CA ALA A 22 13.25 -6.85 -4.41
C ALA A 22 12.25 -7.09 -5.55
N ALA A 23 11.66 -6.03 -6.09
CA ALA A 23 10.71 -6.14 -7.19
C ALA A 23 11.39 -6.59 -8.50
N ILE A 24 12.59 -6.09 -8.77
CA ILE A 24 13.40 -6.53 -9.92
C ILE A 24 13.78 -8.00 -9.78
N GLU A 25 14.26 -8.41 -8.59
CA GLU A 25 14.64 -9.81 -8.34
C GLU A 25 13.44 -10.76 -8.36
N ALA A 26 12.24 -10.28 -7.98
CA ALA A 26 10.99 -11.03 -8.09
C ALA A 26 10.53 -11.21 -9.55
N ALA A 27 10.84 -10.26 -10.43
CA ALA A 27 10.59 -10.40 -11.86
C ALA A 27 11.59 -11.37 -12.52
N ASP A 28 12.85 -11.30 -12.12
CA ASP A 28 13.89 -12.14 -12.67
C ASP A 28 15.03 -12.38 -11.68
N PRO A 29 15.16 -13.62 -11.14
CA PRO A 29 16.24 -13.97 -10.23
C PRO A 29 17.65 -13.80 -10.82
N ALA A 30 17.79 -13.75 -12.15
CA ALA A 30 19.07 -13.49 -12.80
C ALA A 30 19.52 -12.02 -12.67
N LEU A 31 18.58 -11.09 -12.43
CA LEU A 31 18.86 -9.65 -12.27
C LEU A 31 19.28 -9.33 -10.82
N ARG A 32 20.35 -9.97 -10.36
CA ARG A 32 20.87 -9.77 -8.99
C ARG A 32 21.26 -8.31 -8.75
N ARG A 33 20.90 -7.80 -7.57
CA ARG A 33 21.08 -6.38 -7.19
C ARG A 33 22.25 -6.15 -6.23
N ASP A 34 23.02 -7.18 -5.91
CA ASP A 34 24.12 -7.14 -4.94
C ASP A 34 25.17 -6.06 -5.24
N ALA A 35 25.65 -5.96 -6.49
CA ALA A 35 26.61 -4.92 -6.87
C ALA A 35 26.05 -3.50 -6.66
N ILE A 36 24.78 -3.28 -6.98
CA ILE A 36 24.12 -1.97 -6.83
C ILE A 36 23.84 -1.66 -5.35
N ARG A 37 23.51 -2.68 -4.54
CA ARG A 37 23.40 -2.51 -3.07
C ARG A 37 24.76 -2.16 -2.46
N SER A 38 25.86 -2.78 -2.92
CA SER A 38 27.22 -2.46 -2.46
C SER A 38 27.59 -1.03 -2.80
N ALA A 39 27.48 -0.64 -4.08
CA ALA A 39 27.78 0.72 -4.54
C ALA A 39 26.93 1.77 -3.81
N ARG A 40 25.64 1.48 -3.58
CA ARG A 40 24.78 2.34 -2.74
C ARG A 40 25.31 2.45 -1.32
N GLY A 41 25.69 1.34 -0.70
CA GLY A 41 26.28 1.32 0.65
C GLY A 41 27.52 2.20 0.75
N GLU A 42 28.44 2.08 -0.20
CA GLU A 42 29.67 2.88 -0.29
C GLU A 42 29.36 4.38 -0.40
N VAL A 43 28.44 4.78 -1.28
CA VAL A 43 28.04 6.19 -1.41
C VAL A 43 27.40 6.72 -0.13
N VAL A 44 26.60 5.90 0.56
CA VAL A 44 25.96 6.28 1.84
C VAL A 44 26.98 6.40 2.96
N GLU A 45 27.97 5.52 3.01
CA GLU A 45 29.09 5.60 3.95
C GLU A 45 29.89 6.89 3.73
N LEU A 46 30.22 7.19 2.46
CA LEU A 46 30.88 8.44 2.10
C LEU A 46 30.06 9.67 2.50
N LEU A 47 28.74 9.65 2.31
CA LEU A 47 27.83 10.73 2.73
C LEU A 47 27.85 10.95 4.25
N CYS A 48 27.81 9.87 5.02
CA CYS A 48 27.88 9.93 6.48
C CYS A 48 29.23 10.46 6.97
N GLY A 49 30.31 10.25 6.21
CA GLY A 49 31.64 10.79 6.50
C GLY A 49 31.86 12.25 6.09
N VAL A 50 30.93 12.88 5.35
CA VAL A 50 31.08 14.30 4.97
C VAL A 50 30.96 15.20 6.21
N PRO A 51 31.96 16.05 6.50
CA PRO A 51 31.89 16.99 7.61
C PRO A 51 30.68 17.92 7.48
N ALA A 52 29.99 18.17 8.60
CA ALA A 52 28.87 19.11 8.65
C ALA A 52 29.30 20.59 8.43
N ALA A 53 30.60 20.87 8.53
CA ALA A 53 31.19 22.17 8.23
C ALA A 53 31.71 22.18 6.78
N GLY A 54 31.10 22.98 5.92
CA GLY A 54 31.49 23.12 4.52
C GLY A 54 30.38 23.70 3.64
N ASP A 55 30.67 23.91 2.36
CA ASP A 55 29.71 24.40 1.36
C ASP A 55 28.69 23.32 0.92
N GLY A 56 28.83 22.09 1.41
CA GLY A 56 27.94 20.97 1.11
C GLY A 56 28.12 20.39 -0.29
N ARG A 57 29.07 20.88 -1.11
CA ARG A 57 29.26 20.43 -2.50
C ARG A 57 29.49 18.93 -2.61
N LYS A 58 30.39 18.38 -1.78
CA LYS A 58 30.67 16.94 -1.76
C LYS A 58 29.45 16.11 -1.37
N ALA A 59 28.63 16.58 -0.42
CA ALA A 59 27.39 15.90 -0.06
C ALA A 59 26.37 15.95 -1.20
N GLU A 60 26.31 17.06 -1.94
CA GLU A 60 25.46 17.20 -3.11
C GLU A 60 25.89 16.25 -4.25
N GLU A 61 27.20 16.18 -4.55
CA GLU A 61 27.74 15.24 -5.55
C GLU A 61 27.40 13.78 -5.23
N LEU A 62 27.52 13.39 -3.96
CA LEU A 62 27.14 12.05 -3.52
C LEU A 62 25.62 11.83 -3.53
N CYS A 63 24.81 12.86 -3.25
CA CYS A 63 23.36 12.77 -3.41
C CYS A 63 22.98 12.59 -4.89
N VAL A 64 23.67 13.26 -5.82
CA VAL A 64 23.50 13.06 -7.26
C VAL A 64 23.91 11.64 -7.68
N ALA A 65 24.97 11.08 -7.08
CA ALA A 65 25.35 9.69 -7.31
C ALA A 65 24.25 8.71 -6.85
N LEU A 66 23.62 8.94 -5.68
CA LEU A 66 22.44 8.17 -5.25
C LEU A 66 21.24 8.32 -6.19
N ASP A 67 21.00 9.53 -6.71
CA ASP A 67 19.98 9.78 -7.74
C ASP A 67 20.26 8.97 -9.00
N GLY A 68 21.53 8.87 -9.40
CA GLY A 68 22.00 8.00 -10.47
C GLY A 68 21.67 6.54 -10.22
N LEU A 69 22.07 5.99 -9.07
CA LEU A 69 21.82 4.59 -8.71
C LEU A 69 20.33 4.25 -8.66
N MET A 70 19.49 5.12 -8.10
CA MET A 70 18.03 4.91 -8.12
C MET A 70 17.48 4.95 -9.54
N ALA A 71 17.94 5.88 -10.36
CA ALA A 71 17.50 5.96 -11.75
C ALA A 71 17.89 4.71 -12.56
N GLU A 72 19.08 4.12 -12.35
CA GLU A 72 19.43 2.83 -12.96
C GLU A 72 18.51 1.69 -12.48
N SER A 73 18.17 1.67 -11.18
CA SER A 73 17.18 0.71 -10.66
C SER A 73 15.80 0.89 -11.32
N LEU A 74 15.32 2.13 -11.46
CA LEU A 74 14.03 2.41 -12.10
C LEU A 74 14.04 2.08 -13.60
N LEU A 75 15.15 2.31 -14.29
CA LEU A 75 15.33 1.88 -15.69
C LEU A 75 15.28 0.36 -15.83
N THR A 76 15.96 -0.36 -14.92
CA THR A 76 15.91 -1.83 -14.89
C THR A 76 14.47 -2.32 -14.65
N LEU A 77 13.78 -1.69 -13.71
CA LEU A 77 12.39 -2.00 -13.38
C LEU A 77 11.43 -1.67 -14.55
N LEU A 78 11.70 -0.62 -15.32
CA LEU A 78 10.95 -0.28 -16.53
C LEU A 78 11.16 -1.29 -17.67
N ALA A 79 12.35 -1.89 -17.74
CA ALA A 79 12.68 -2.92 -18.73
C ALA A 79 12.06 -4.30 -18.43
N VAL A 80 11.39 -4.45 -17.28
CA VAL A 80 10.68 -5.69 -16.94
C VAL A 80 9.52 -5.89 -17.93
N PRO A 81 9.43 -7.07 -18.58
CA PRO A 81 8.32 -7.39 -19.49
C PRO A 81 6.95 -7.24 -18.84
N ALA A 82 5.95 -6.83 -19.62
CA ALA A 82 4.59 -6.59 -19.15
C ALA A 82 3.97 -7.82 -18.47
N GLU A 83 4.29 -9.02 -18.97
CA GLU A 83 3.81 -10.30 -18.44
C GLU A 83 4.31 -10.59 -17.03
N LYS A 84 5.41 -9.95 -16.62
CA LYS A 84 6.01 -10.08 -15.29
C LYS A 84 5.57 -8.97 -14.33
N VAL A 85 4.87 -7.95 -14.80
CA VAL A 85 4.39 -6.84 -13.95
C VAL A 85 3.49 -7.32 -12.79
N PRO A 86 2.60 -8.32 -12.96
CA PRO A 86 1.85 -8.85 -11.83
C PRO A 86 2.74 -9.39 -10.71
N SER A 87 3.82 -10.12 -11.03
CA SER A 87 4.73 -10.62 -10.00
C SER A 87 5.47 -9.47 -9.29
N VAL A 88 5.91 -8.46 -10.04
CA VAL A 88 6.50 -7.21 -9.52
C VAL A 88 5.56 -6.54 -8.52
N LEU A 89 4.29 -6.33 -8.88
CA LEU A 89 3.31 -5.64 -8.04
C LEU A 89 2.92 -6.44 -6.79
N THR A 90 2.94 -7.78 -6.88
CA THR A 90 2.68 -8.67 -5.73
C THR A 90 3.87 -8.81 -4.78
N SER A 91 5.09 -8.42 -5.19
CA SER A 91 6.29 -8.51 -4.35
C SER A 91 6.15 -7.70 -3.05
N SER A 92 5.47 -6.56 -3.10
CA SER A 92 5.18 -5.73 -1.93
C SER A 92 4.03 -4.75 -2.19
N ALA A 93 3.11 -4.66 -1.23
CA ALA A 93 2.02 -3.67 -1.24
C ALA A 93 2.50 -2.21 -1.12
N ASP A 94 3.74 -1.99 -0.67
CA ASP A 94 4.30 -0.65 -0.49
C ASP A 94 5.15 -0.20 -1.68
N LEU A 95 5.50 -1.09 -2.61
CA LEU A 95 6.25 -0.73 -3.82
C LEU A 95 5.52 0.36 -4.65
N PRO A 96 4.21 0.26 -4.96
CA PRO A 96 3.51 1.30 -5.71
C PRO A 96 3.51 2.65 -4.98
N LYS A 97 3.39 2.64 -3.64
CA LYS A 97 3.43 3.86 -2.83
C LYS A 97 4.82 4.49 -2.86
N ALA A 98 5.88 3.68 -2.77
CA ALA A 98 7.25 4.14 -2.80
C ALA A 98 7.62 4.77 -4.17
N VAL A 99 7.28 4.10 -5.27
CA VAL A 99 7.48 4.65 -6.63
C VAL A 99 6.61 5.89 -6.86
N GLY A 100 5.39 5.92 -6.34
CA GLY A 100 4.53 7.10 -6.34
C GLY A 100 5.15 8.29 -5.58
N ALA A 101 5.74 8.05 -4.41
CA ALA A 101 6.44 9.07 -3.64
C ALA A 101 7.66 9.62 -4.39
N LEU A 102 8.44 8.74 -5.03
CA LEU A 102 9.57 9.15 -5.89
C LEU A 102 9.09 10.05 -7.04
N ARG A 103 8.02 9.65 -7.74
CA ARG A 103 7.43 10.42 -8.84
C ARG A 103 7.00 11.83 -8.42
N LEU A 104 6.42 11.98 -7.23
CA LEU A 104 5.78 13.23 -6.80
C LEU A 104 6.72 14.17 -6.05
N HIS A 105 7.61 13.62 -5.22
CA HIS A 105 8.30 14.41 -4.20
C HIS A 105 9.83 14.37 -4.32
N HIS A 106 10.38 13.51 -5.17
CA HIS A 106 11.83 13.44 -5.32
C HIS A 106 12.39 14.69 -6.00
N GLN A 107 13.59 15.16 -5.60
CA GLN A 107 14.16 16.42 -6.11
C GLN A 107 14.77 16.26 -7.52
N SER A 108 15.35 15.08 -7.82
CA SER A 108 15.88 14.77 -9.16
C SER A 108 14.77 14.59 -10.20
N ALA A 109 14.82 15.39 -11.27
CA ALA A 109 13.88 15.31 -12.39
C ALA A 109 13.97 13.97 -13.13
N ARG A 110 15.17 13.40 -13.27
CA ARG A 110 15.39 12.09 -13.90
C ARG A 110 14.68 10.98 -13.13
N VAL A 111 14.85 10.95 -11.80
CA VAL A 111 14.18 9.97 -10.92
C VAL A 111 12.65 10.12 -11.01
N ARG A 112 12.13 11.35 -10.97
CA ARG A 112 10.68 11.59 -11.11
C ARG A 112 10.14 11.12 -12.46
N GLY A 113 10.87 11.38 -13.54
CA GLY A 113 10.50 10.96 -14.91
C GLY A 113 10.41 9.45 -15.01
N LEU A 114 11.46 8.74 -14.61
CA LEU A 114 11.50 7.28 -14.65
C LEU A 114 10.43 6.64 -13.76
N ALA A 115 10.22 7.16 -12.55
CA ALA A 115 9.15 6.67 -11.66
C ALA A 115 7.75 6.87 -12.29
N ARG A 116 7.55 7.94 -13.06
CA ARG A 116 6.31 8.16 -13.82
C ARG A 116 6.14 7.12 -14.92
N ASP A 117 7.21 6.84 -15.67
CA ASP A 117 7.16 5.89 -16.78
C ASP A 117 6.92 4.46 -16.29
N VAL A 118 7.57 4.06 -15.19
CA VAL A 118 7.31 2.80 -14.48
C VAL A 118 5.83 2.72 -14.07
N THR A 119 5.28 3.76 -13.45
CA THR A 119 3.86 3.78 -13.05
C THR A 119 2.94 3.62 -14.25
N ARG A 120 3.23 4.29 -15.37
CA ARG A 120 2.44 4.18 -16.61
C ARG A 120 2.51 2.78 -17.20
N GLY A 121 3.69 2.19 -17.27
CA GLY A 121 3.88 0.81 -17.73
C GLY A 121 3.09 -0.18 -16.88
N TRP A 122 3.09 -0.01 -15.56
CA TRP A 122 2.30 -0.85 -14.66
C TRP A 122 0.80 -0.68 -14.86
N THR A 123 0.30 0.55 -15.03
CA THR A 123 -1.11 0.79 -15.32
C THR A 123 -1.53 0.14 -16.62
N ALA A 124 -0.75 0.30 -17.69
CA ALA A 124 -1.04 -0.31 -18.99
C ALA A 124 -1.08 -1.85 -18.90
N ALA A 125 -0.09 -2.47 -18.25
CA ALA A 125 -0.07 -3.93 -18.08
C ALA A 125 -1.27 -4.45 -17.28
N VAL A 126 -1.70 -3.74 -16.24
CA VAL A 126 -2.90 -4.11 -15.46
C VAL A 126 -4.17 -3.93 -16.29
N GLU A 127 -4.27 -2.85 -17.07
CA GLU A 127 -5.41 -2.62 -17.97
C GLU A 127 -5.52 -3.73 -19.03
N ASP A 128 -4.39 -4.14 -19.62
CA ASP A 128 -4.32 -5.26 -20.57
C ASP A 128 -4.73 -6.60 -19.92
N ASP A 129 -4.28 -6.86 -18.70
CA ASP A 129 -4.66 -8.06 -17.95
C ASP A 129 -6.15 -8.07 -17.60
N VAL A 130 -6.73 -6.92 -17.23
CA VAL A 130 -8.17 -6.77 -17.01
C VAL A 130 -8.96 -6.99 -18.29
N ALA A 131 -8.51 -6.45 -19.42
CA ALA A 131 -9.14 -6.66 -20.72
C ALA A 131 -9.11 -8.15 -21.11
N ARG A 132 -7.97 -8.82 -20.97
CA ARG A 132 -7.81 -10.26 -21.21
C ARG A 132 -8.69 -11.10 -20.28
N ALA A 133 -8.80 -10.72 -19.00
CA ALA A 133 -9.67 -11.40 -18.05
C ALA A 133 -11.15 -11.26 -18.42
N LYS A 134 -11.56 -10.08 -18.91
CA LYS A 134 -12.92 -9.84 -19.41
C LYS A 134 -13.23 -10.71 -20.63
N GLU A 135 -12.33 -10.78 -21.61
CA GLU A 135 -12.51 -11.66 -22.79
C GLU A 135 -12.67 -13.13 -22.39
N ARG A 136 -11.89 -13.59 -21.40
CA ARG A 136 -12.02 -14.96 -20.87
C ARG A 136 -13.36 -15.17 -20.17
N PHE A 137 -13.83 -14.20 -19.40
CA PHE A 137 -15.12 -14.24 -18.75
C PHE A 137 -16.27 -14.31 -19.78
N ASP A 138 -16.23 -13.45 -20.79
CA ASP A 138 -17.21 -13.43 -21.88
C ASP A 138 -17.21 -14.75 -22.68
N ALA A 139 -16.04 -15.37 -22.89
CA ALA A 139 -15.93 -16.68 -23.56
C ALA A 139 -16.59 -17.82 -22.74
N VAL A 140 -16.54 -17.77 -21.41
CA VAL A 140 -17.20 -18.77 -20.54
C VAL A 140 -18.72 -18.58 -20.53
N HIS A 141 -19.20 -17.33 -20.57
CA HIS A 141 -20.62 -17.01 -20.58
C HIS A 141 -21.28 -17.05 -21.96
N GLY A 142 -20.51 -16.93 -23.04
CA GLY A 142 -20.99 -16.96 -24.43
C GLY A 142 -21.35 -18.35 -24.98
N VAL A 143 -21.20 -19.42 -24.18
CA VAL A 143 -21.50 -20.82 -24.60
C VAL A 143 -23.01 -21.14 -24.52
N ASP A 144 -23.84 -20.30 -23.90
CA ASP A 144 -25.31 -20.44 -23.92
C ASP A 144 -25.97 -19.87 -25.19
N LYS A 145 -25.42 -20.22 -26.37
CA LYS A 145 -26.16 -20.06 -27.63
C LYS A 145 -26.92 -21.37 -27.88
N PRO A 146 -28.27 -21.39 -27.85
CA PRO A 146 -29.01 -22.60 -28.20
C PRO A 146 -28.63 -22.99 -29.63
N ALA A 147 -28.16 -24.22 -29.78
CA ALA A 147 -27.79 -24.79 -31.07
C ALA A 147 -28.93 -24.55 -32.09
N PRO A 148 -28.62 -24.20 -33.35
CA PRO A 148 -29.63 -24.22 -34.39
C PRO A 148 -30.14 -25.66 -34.47
N LYS A 149 -31.46 -25.83 -34.33
CA LYS A 149 -32.11 -27.12 -34.52
C LYS A 149 -31.70 -27.64 -35.89
N LEU A 150 -30.93 -28.72 -35.91
CA LEU A 150 -30.79 -29.55 -37.09
C LEU A 150 -32.14 -30.21 -37.29
N ASP A 151 -32.98 -29.59 -38.11
CA ASP A 151 -34.18 -30.21 -38.64
C ASP A 151 -33.74 -31.39 -39.51
N ALA A 152 -33.76 -32.58 -38.91
CA ALA A 152 -33.78 -33.84 -39.63
C ALA A 152 -35.10 -33.93 -40.40
N LYS A 153 -35.12 -33.47 -41.65
CA LYS A 153 -36.18 -33.80 -42.61
C LYS A 153 -35.65 -34.77 -43.64
N ARG A 154 -35.80 -36.04 -43.27
CA ARG A 154 -35.94 -37.21 -44.14
C ARG A 154 -36.94 -36.89 -45.25
N GLY A 155 -36.52 -37.07 -46.49
CA GLY A 155 -37.36 -36.89 -47.66
C GLY A 155 -38.50 -37.91 -47.71
N SER A 156 -39.68 -37.43 -48.03
CA SER A 156 -40.73 -38.15 -48.73
C SER A 156 -41.62 -37.11 -49.40
N ALA A 157 -41.58 -37.12 -50.73
CA ALA A 157 -42.40 -36.32 -51.62
C ALA A 157 -43.80 -36.94 -51.79
N GLU A 158 -44.69 -36.16 -52.42
CA GLU A 158 -46.13 -36.39 -52.73
C GLU A 158 -47.07 -36.02 -51.57
N VAL A 159 -48.08 -35.14 -51.71
CA VAL A 159 -49.19 -35.15 -52.69
C VAL A 159 -49.72 -33.72 -53.00
N GLU A 160 -50.29 -33.62 -54.20
CA GLU A 160 -50.99 -32.53 -54.92
C GLU A 160 -51.91 -31.54 -54.17
N GLU A 161 -51.79 -30.29 -54.64
CA GLU A 161 -52.80 -29.34 -55.12
C GLU A 161 -54.30 -29.54 -54.78
N LYS A 162 -54.90 -28.53 -54.11
CA LYS A 162 -56.26 -28.05 -54.43
C LYS A 162 -56.51 -26.60 -53.97
N LYS A 163 -57.28 -25.93 -54.83
CA LYS A 163 -57.57 -24.51 -55.06
C LYS A 163 -58.66 -23.91 -54.15
N MET A 164 -58.80 -22.56 -54.21
CA MET A 164 -59.96 -21.69 -53.85
C MET A 164 -59.96 -21.15 -52.41
N GLU A 165 -60.36 -19.92 -52.04
CA GLU A 165 -60.79 -18.64 -52.63
C GLU A 165 -61.07 -17.70 -51.40
N ALA A 166 -60.87 -16.38 -51.50
CA ALA A 166 -61.16 -15.37 -50.45
C ALA A 166 -62.69 -15.08 -50.33
N PRO A 167 -63.30 -14.30 -49.38
CA PRO A 167 -62.79 -13.10 -48.69
C PRO A 167 -63.36 -12.73 -47.26
N GLU A 168 -62.93 -11.55 -46.78
CA GLU A 168 -63.61 -10.53 -45.95
C GLU A 168 -63.77 -10.58 -44.39
N ALA A 169 -63.11 -9.57 -43.77
CA ALA A 169 -63.60 -8.57 -42.80
C ALA A 169 -64.16 -8.95 -41.40
N SER A 170 -63.48 -8.51 -40.33
CA SER A 170 -64.10 -7.68 -39.26
C SER A 170 -63.08 -7.05 -38.27
N ARG A 171 -62.91 -5.72 -38.42
CA ARG A 171 -62.84 -4.64 -37.41
C ARG A 171 -62.02 -4.79 -36.09
N ARG A 172 -60.99 -3.94 -36.00
CA ARG A 172 -60.47 -3.10 -34.86
C ARG A 172 -61.14 -3.29 -33.48
N SER A 173 -60.35 -3.36 -32.39
CA SER A 173 -59.86 -2.19 -31.62
C SER A 173 -59.22 -2.55 -30.26
N SER A 174 -58.37 -1.62 -29.80
CA SER A 174 -58.14 -1.19 -28.41
C SER A 174 -57.45 -2.11 -27.38
N LEU A 175 -56.19 -1.75 -27.09
CA LEU A 175 -55.63 -1.48 -25.76
C LEU A 175 -56.56 -1.78 -24.56
N ASP A 176 -56.18 -2.71 -23.69
CA ASP A 176 -56.25 -2.54 -22.24
C ASP A 176 -55.45 -3.66 -21.52
N VAL A 177 -54.16 -3.40 -21.24
CA VAL A 177 -53.37 -4.22 -20.33
C VAL A 177 -53.83 -3.89 -18.91
N LYS A 178 -54.88 -4.58 -18.48
CA LYS A 178 -55.38 -4.52 -17.11
C LYS A 178 -54.38 -5.20 -16.19
N LYS A 179 -53.51 -4.39 -15.60
CA LYS A 179 -52.56 -4.73 -14.53
C LYS A 179 -53.31 -5.35 -13.35
N ARG A 180 -53.47 -6.68 -13.36
CA ARG A 180 -53.81 -7.45 -12.15
C ARG A 180 -52.51 -7.69 -11.39
N GLU A 181 -52.10 -6.73 -10.57
CA GLU A 181 -51.13 -7.01 -9.51
C GLU A 181 -51.76 -8.03 -8.58
N ARG A 182 -51.27 -9.27 -8.64
CA ARG A 182 -51.66 -10.34 -7.73
C ARG A 182 -51.30 -9.86 -6.31
N PRO A 183 -52.22 -9.91 -5.33
CA PRO A 183 -51.96 -9.40 -3.97
C PRO A 183 -50.70 -10.01 -3.33
N GLU A 184 -50.37 -11.23 -3.71
CA GLU A 184 -49.19 -11.98 -3.27
C GLU A 184 -47.85 -11.33 -3.66
N GLU A 185 -47.74 -10.65 -4.80
CA GLU A 185 -46.48 -10.01 -5.22
C GLU A 185 -46.24 -8.69 -4.50
N LYS A 186 -47.31 -7.94 -4.24
CA LYS A 186 -47.25 -6.72 -3.44
C LYS A 186 -46.86 -7.04 -1.99
N GLU A 187 -47.40 -8.12 -1.43
CA GLU A 187 -47.04 -8.61 -0.10
C GLU A 187 -45.58 -9.06 -0.03
N ARG A 188 -45.06 -9.76 -1.06
CA ARG A 188 -43.64 -10.13 -1.16
C ARG A 188 -42.73 -8.90 -1.27
N MET A 189 -43.14 -7.89 -2.02
CA MET A 189 -42.45 -6.59 -2.12
C MET A 189 -42.47 -5.81 -0.81
N GLU A 190 -43.55 -5.88 -0.05
CA GLU A 190 -43.64 -5.24 1.27
C GLU A 190 -42.80 -5.99 2.33
N ALA A 191 -42.78 -7.33 2.27
CA ALA A 191 -41.96 -8.18 3.14
C ALA A 191 -40.45 -7.93 2.93
N THR A 192 -40.01 -7.81 1.67
CA THR A 192 -38.61 -7.49 1.35
C THR A 192 -38.22 -6.08 1.81
N LYS A 193 -39.11 -5.09 1.67
CA LYS A 193 -38.87 -3.73 2.20
C LYS A 193 -38.78 -3.71 3.74
N ARG A 194 -39.57 -4.52 4.44
CA ARG A 194 -39.50 -4.66 5.91
C ARG A 194 -38.16 -5.24 6.35
N LYS A 195 -37.71 -6.34 5.72
CA LYS A 195 -36.42 -6.97 6.03
C LYS A 195 -35.22 -6.04 5.81
N LEU A 196 -35.24 -5.22 4.76
CA LEU A 196 -34.18 -4.22 4.54
C LEU A 196 -34.14 -3.17 5.65
N ARG A 197 -35.30 -2.66 6.08
CA ARG A 197 -35.39 -1.65 7.15
C ARG A 197 -34.99 -2.22 8.51
N GLU A 198 -35.30 -3.48 8.76
CA GLU A 198 -34.91 -4.20 9.96
C GLU A 198 -33.40 -4.43 10.02
N GLY A 199 -32.78 -4.86 8.91
CA GLY A 199 -31.31 -5.01 8.83
C GLY A 199 -30.54 -3.71 9.05
N TYR A 200 -31.06 -2.57 8.57
CA TYR A 200 -30.46 -1.26 8.87
C TYR A 200 -30.55 -0.89 10.35
N ARG A 201 -31.65 -1.26 11.01
CA ARG A 201 -31.86 -1.02 12.46
C ARG A 201 -30.94 -1.90 13.30
N GLU A 202 -30.83 -3.18 12.96
CA GLU A 202 -29.95 -4.13 13.64
C GLU A 202 -28.46 -3.74 13.49
N ALA A 203 -28.07 -3.23 12.32
CA ALA A 203 -26.72 -2.70 12.11
C ALA A 203 -26.44 -1.43 12.94
N GLU A 204 -27.44 -0.57 13.16
CA GLU A 204 -27.34 0.56 14.10
C GLU A 204 -27.21 0.09 15.55
N GLU A 205 -28.03 -0.88 15.97
CA GLU A 205 -27.99 -1.44 17.32
C GLU A 205 -26.65 -2.13 17.60
N ALA A 206 -26.11 -2.88 16.63
CA ALA A 206 -24.78 -3.47 16.71
C ALA A 206 -23.67 -2.40 16.81
N LYS A 207 -23.79 -1.27 16.10
CA LYS A 207 -22.88 -0.13 16.24
C LYS A 207 -22.98 0.52 17.62
N ARG A 208 -24.19 0.65 18.18
CA ARG A 208 -24.42 1.18 19.54
C ARG A 208 -23.83 0.26 20.60
N GLN A 209 -24.01 -1.06 20.46
CA GLN A 209 -23.42 -2.06 21.35
C GLN A 209 -21.88 -2.07 21.29
N ARG A 210 -21.28 -1.88 20.11
CA ARG A 210 -19.81 -1.80 19.95
C ARG A 210 -19.19 -0.47 20.41
N LYS A 211 -19.99 0.58 20.62
CA LYS A 211 -19.51 1.89 21.09
C LYS A 211 -19.40 1.99 22.62
N ILE A 212 -19.92 1.01 23.37
CA ILE A 212 -19.75 0.90 24.83
C ILE A 212 -18.66 -0.14 25.15
N GLN A 213 -17.46 0.14 24.66
CA GLN A 213 -16.23 -0.24 25.34
C GLN A 213 -15.35 1.01 25.39
N VAL A 214 -15.84 2.04 26.08
CA VAL A 214 -14.95 3.03 26.69
C VAL A 214 -14.11 2.22 27.67
N ILE A 215 -12.84 2.05 27.32
CA ILE A 215 -11.82 1.48 28.18
C ILE A 215 -11.80 2.34 29.44
N ALA A 216 -12.56 1.92 30.46
CA ALA A 216 -12.31 2.30 31.83
C ALA A 216 -10.89 1.81 32.13
N ALA A 217 -9.93 2.73 32.08
CA ALA A 217 -8.52 2.45 32.30
C ALA A 217 -8.37 1.66 33.63
N PRO A 218 -7.87 0.41 33.59
CA PRO A 218 -7.57 -0.32 34.81
C PRO A 218 -6.50 0.45 35.58
N LYS A 219 -6.80 0.79 36.84
CA LYS A 219 -5.95 1.50 37.80
C LYS A 219 -4.74 0.66 38.26
N MET A 220 -3.99 0.11 37.32
CA MET A 220 -2.81 -0.75 37.54
C MET A 220 -1.49 0.01 37.44
N VAL A 221 -1.51 1.31 37.07
CA VAL A 221 -0.28 2.11 36.87
C VAL A 221 0.30 2.63 38.20
N ASP A 222 -0.49 2.72 39.27
CA ASP A 222 -0.01 3.27 40.55
C ASP A 222 0.70 2.24 41.44
N GLN A 223 0.39 0.94 41.31
CA GLN A 223 1.03 -0.10 42.13
C GLN A 223 2.46 -0.40 41.67
N ARG A 224 2.76 -0.30 40.37
CA ARG A 224 4.12 -0.45 39.84
C ARG A 224 5.04 0.73 40.15
N ARG A 225 4.49 1.93 40.41
CA ARG A 225 5.29 3.10 40.81
C ARG A 225 5.73 3.06 42.28
N ARG A 226 5.02 2.31 43.14
CA ARG A 226 5.35 2.22 44.58
C ARG A 226 6.40 1.17 44.94
N MET A 227 6.66 0.21 44.05
CA MET A 227 7.58 -0.92 44.31
C MET A 227 8.99 -0.76 43.70
N MET A 228 9.34 0.42 43.20
CA MET A 228 10.62 0.68 42.50
C MET A 228 11.57 1.64 43.23
N HIS A 229 11.44 1.78 44.55
CA HIS A 229 12.44 2.50 45.35
C HIS A 229 12.82 1.73 46.62
N PRO A 230 13.84 0.88 46.50
CA PRO A 230 15.00 1.05 47.35
C PRO A 230 16.25 1.25 46.47
N ILE A 231 17.31 1.86 47.03
CA ILE A 231 18.66 2.07 46.43
C ILE A 231 18.99 3.53 45.98
N LEU A 232 18.22 4.57 46.32
CA LEU A 232 18.74 5.96 46.24
C LEU A 232 18.25 6.87 47.39
N ARG A 233 18.21 6.33 48.62
CA ARG A 233 17.97 7.14 49.82
C ARG A 233 19.11 7.01 50.84
N GLU A 234 20.35 7.19 50.38
CA GLU A 234 21.49 7.34 51.30
C GLU A 234 22.68 8.01 50.62
N ARG A 235 22.61 9.34 50.42
CA ARG A 235 23.83 10.14 50.16
C ARG A 235 23.73 11.63 50.50
N SER A 236 22.74 12.03 51.28
CA SER A 236 22.54 13.43 51.69
C SER A 236 22.46 13.57 53.21
N ARG A 237 23.44 13.01 53.92
CA ARG A 237 23.78 13.41 55.30
C ARG A 237 25.29 13.33 55.55
N ALA A 238 26.02 14.27 54.96
CA ALA A 238 27.29 14.75 55.51
C ALA A 238 27.41 16.23 55.13
N ARG A 239 26.77 17.08 55.93
CA ARG A 239 27.00 18.53 55.90
C ARG A 239 28.33 18.80 56.58
N CYS A 240 29.20 19.52 55.90
CA CYS A 240 30.30 20.26 56.51
C CYS A 240 29.78 21.35 57.47
N GLY A 241 30.58 21.63 58.49
CA GLY A 241 30.38 22.65 59.54
C GLY A 241 30.37 21.95 60.89
N THR A 242 31.37 22.09 61.77
CA THR A 242 31.92 23.36 62.27
C THR A 242 33.35 23.23 62.79
N SER A 243 34.03 24.37 62.72
CA SER A 243 35.30 24.72 63.37
C SER A 243 35.27 24.53 64.89
N THR A 244 36.34 23.95 65.46
CA THR A 244 37.20 24.50 66.54
C THR A 244 37.96 23.36 67.23
N ALA A 245 39.29 23.33 67.12
CA ALA A 245 40.20 22.92 68.19
C ALA A 245 41.65 23.24 67.81
N VAL A 246 42.19 24.22 68.53
CA VAL A 246 43.61 24.53 68.72
C VAL A 246 44.42 23.27 69.04
N VAL A 247 45.57 23.05 68.39
CA VAL A 247 46.89 22.84 69.05
C VAL A 247 48.02 23.16 68.06
N ARG A 248 48.88 24.08 68.51
CA ARG A 248 50.16 24.48 67.92
C ARG A 248 51.16 23.32 67.89
N ARG A 249 51.96 23.20 66.82
CA ARG A 249 53.44 23.36 66.88
C ARG A 249 54.11 23.16 65.52
N SER A 250 54.80 24.22 65.11
CA SER A 250 55.84 24.26 64.08
C SER A 250 57.00 23.34 64.42
N LEU A 251 57.47 22.53 63.46
CA LEU A 251 58.89 22.15 63.35
C LEU A 251 59.33 22.00 61.88
N VAL A 252 60.30 22.85 61.58
CA VAL A 252 61.21 23.00 60.44
C VAL A 252 61.89 21.69 60.00
N SER A 253 62.05 21.49 58.69
CA SER A 253 63.30 21.06 57.96
C SER A 253 62.89 20.51 56.59
N SER A 254 63.04 21.23 55.48
CA SER A 254 64.27 21.53 54.72
C SER A 254 64.99 20.30 54.13
N PHE A 255 65.30 20.46 52.84
CA PHE A 255 66.26 19.76 51.99
C PHE A 255 65.84 18.56 51.11
N ASN A 256 65.80 18.89 49.82
CA ASN A 256 66.04 18.05 48.64
C ASN A 256 67.23 17.11 48.82
N ARG A 257 67.16 15.93 48.19
CA ARG A 257 68.33 15.26 47.66
C ARG A 257 68.01 14.55 46.35
N VAL A 258 68.93 14.75 45.41
CA VAL A 258 69.12 14.10 44.10
C VAL A 258 69.21 12.59 44.24
#